data_AF-A0AAW7ZAU4-F1
#
_entry.id   AF-A0AAW7ZAU4-F1
#
_cell.length_a   1.000
_cell.length_b   1.000
_cell.length_c   1.000
_cell.angle_alpha   90.00
_cell.angle_beta   90.00
_cell.angle_gamma   90.00
#
_symmetry.space_group_name_H-M   'P 1'
#
loop_
_entity.id
_entity.type
_entity.pdbx_description
1 polymer ?
#
loop_
_entity_poly.entity_id
_entity_poly.type
_entity_poly.pdbx_seq_one_letter_code
_entity_poly.pdbx_strand_id
1 'polypeptide(L)'
;MTLPKGMRSILAYFPSSTKAQAAVDEIKEIGITDISLDRISRYGITNDSHLNNPLNDAETITGLTLFSENQDRFSNSDARILRAADPSVSGMAAHDYGVAGGKAFLVTVVTTDELGERAAQVLNKHGGAL
;
A
#
# COMPACT_ATOMS: atom_id res chain seq x y z
N MET A 1 -10.21 -15.82 -9.74
CA MET A 1 -10.64 -16.54 -8.53
C MET A 1 -12.00 -16.01 -8.11
N THR A 2 -12.99 -16.88 -7.93
CA THR A 2 -14.31 -16.51 -7.43
C THR A 2 -14.37 -16.81 -5.93
N LEU A 3 -14.82 -15.84 -5.13
CA LEU A 3 -15.02 -16.05 -3.70
C LEU A 3 -16.06 -17.17 -3.46
N PRO A 4 -15.85 -18.04 -2.46
CA PRO A 4 -16.88 -18.99 -2.03
C PRO A 4 -18.18 -18.26 -1.67
N LYS A 5 -19.31 -18.91 -1.90
CA LYS A 5 -20.64 -18.34 -1.63
C LYS A 5 -20.77 -18.01 -0.13
N GLY A 6 -21.14 -16.76 0.19
CA GLY A 6 -21.24 -16.25 1.57
C GLY A 6 -19.96 -15.58 2.10
N MET A 7 -18.91 -15.50 1.28
CA MET A 7 -17.73 -14.68 1.57
C MET A 7 -17.77 -13.35 0.81
N ARG A 8 -17.32 -12.30 1.49
CA ARG A 8 -17.18 -10.93 1.00
C ARG A 8 -15.72 -10.51 1.05
N SER A 9 -15.27 -9.84 0.00
CA SER A 9 -13.99 -9.13 -0.02
C SER A 9 -14.25 -7.64 0.10
N ILE A 10 -13.50 -6.97 0.96
CA ILE A 10 -13.55 -5.53 1.20
C ILE A 10 -12.15 -4.98 0.96
N LEU A 11 -12.06 -3.97 0.09
CA LEU A 11 -10.83 -3.27 -0.21
C LEU A 11 -10.93 -1.86 0.37
N ALA A 12 -9.90 -1.40 1.07
CA ALA A 12 -9.88 -0.08 1.67
C ALA A 12 -8.54 0.61 1.42
N TYR A 13 -8.59 1.82 0.88
CA TYR A 13 -7.41 2.60 0.58
C TYR A 13 -7.06 3.58 1.71
N PHE A 14 -5.79 3.64 2.07
CA PHE A 14 -5.26 4.50 3.12
C PHE A 14 -4.07 5.34 2.64
N PRO A 15 -3.97 6.62 3.05
CA PRO A 15 -2.79 7.45 2.81
C PRO A 15 -1.64 7.16 3.79
N SER A 16 -1.93 6.55 4.96
CA SER A 16 -0.96 6.36 6.05
C SER A 16 -0.83 4.89 6.44
N SER A 17 0.40 4.40 6.55
CA SER A 17 0.71 3.05 7.06
C SER A 17 0.23 2.86 8.49
N THR A 18 0.35 3.89 9.34
CA THR A 18 -0.02 3.78 10.76
C THR A 18 -1.53 3.61 10.93
N LYS A 19 -2.33 4.31 10.14
CA LYS A 19 -3.80 4.17 10.13
C LYS A 19 -4.23 2.83 9.54
N ALA A 20 -3.58 2.41 8.45
CA ALA A 20 -3.86 1.14 7.83
C ALA A 20 -3.54 -0.03 8.77
N GLN A 21 -2.40 0.03 9.47
CA GLN A 21 -1.99 -0.99 10.45
C GLN A 21 -2.95 -1.02 11.65
N ALA A 22 -3.32 0.15 12.20
CA ALA A 22 -4.29 0.21 13.29
C ALA A 22 -5.65 -0.40 12.91
N ALA A 23 -6.09 -0.21 11.66
CA ALA A 23 -7.30 -0.86 11.15
C ALA A 23 -7.13 -2.39 11.07
N VAL A 24 -5.99 -2.87 10.55
CA VAL A 24 -5.69 -4.31 10.49
C VAL A 24 -5.68 -4.94 11.87
N ASP A 25 -5.08 -4.28 12.85
CA ASP A 25 -4.98 -4.80 14.23
C ASP A 25 -6.38 -4.89 14.88
N GLU A 26 -7.22 -3.85 14.74
CA GLU A 26 -8.61 -3.88 15.25
C GLU A 26 -9.47 -4.94 14.52
N ILE A 27 -9.27 -5.16 13.23
CA ILE A 27 -10.00 -6.20 12.47
C ILE A 27 -9.58 -7.61 12.91
N LYS A 28 -8.31 -7.82 13.26
CA LYS A 28 -7.83 -9.09 13.84
C LYS A 28 -8.47 -9.37 15.20
N GLU A 29 -8.67 -8.36 16.03
CA GLU A 29 -9.35 -8.50 17.33
C GLU A 29 -10.82 -8.94 17.19
N ILE A 30 -11.47 -8.60 16.08
CA ILE A 30 -12.84 -9.03 15.74
C ILE A 30 -12.88 -10.50 15.28
N GLY A 31 -11.72 -11.12 15.06
CA GLY A 31 -11.59 -12.54 14.71
C GLY A 31 -11.48 -12.83 13.21
N ILE A 32 -11.21 -11.81 12.39
CA ILE A 32 -10.95 -12.00 10.96
C ILE A 32 -9.46 -12.22 10.75
N THR A 33 -9.10 -13.32 10.08
CA THR A 33 -7.70 -13.73 9.88
C THR A 33 -7.18 -13.45 8.47
N ASP A 34 -8.06 -13.50 7.47
CA ASP A 34 -7.73 -13.31 6.06
C ASP A 34 -7.66 -11.82 5.72
N ILE A 35 -6.55 -11.19 6.12
CA ILE A 35 -6.30 -9.76 5.92
C ILE A 35 -4.91 -9.58 5.30
N SER A 36 -4.83 -8.73 4.27
CA SER A 36 -3.58 -8.27 3.69
C SER A 36 -3.47 -6.75 3.82
N LEU A 37 -2.26 -6.28 4.16
CA LEU A 37 -1.88 -4.87 4.08
C LEU A 37 -0.82 -4.74 3.00
N ASP A 38 -1.23 -4.21 1.86
CA ASP A 38 -0.40 -4.04 0.69
C ASP A 38 -0.01 -2.58 0.51
N ARG A 39 1.22 -2.37 0.04
CA ARG A 39 1.63 -1.06 -0.46
C ARG A 39 1.35 -1.01 -1.96
N ILE A 40 0.79 0.09 -2.45
CA ILE A 40 0.45 0.24 -3.86
C ILE A 40 1.15 1.45 -4.47
N SER A 41 1.54 1.29 -5.73
CA SER A 41 2.26 2.29 -6.52
C SER A 41 1.93 2.10 -7.99
N ARG A 42 1.86 3.20 -8.75
CA ARG A 42 1.64 3.15 -10.20
C ARG A 42 2.82 2.55 -10.96
N TYR A 43 3.99 2.46 -10.32
CA TYR A 43 5.21 1.91 -10.91
C TYR A 43 5.45 0.44 -10.52
N GLY A 44 4.47 -0.21 -9.89
CA GLY A 44 4.66 -1.47 -9.19
C GLY A 44 5.35 -1.24 -7.84
N ILE A 45 5.53 -2.29 -7.04
CA ILE A 45 6.32 -2.26 -5.79
C ILE A 45 7.30 -3.43 -5.80
N THR A 46 8.55 -3.18 -5.39
CA THR A 46 9.50 -4.24 -5.00
C THR A 46 9.65 -4.19 -3.50
N ASN A 47 8.99 -5.11 -2.80
CA ASN A 47 9.19 -5.28 -1.36
C ASN A 47 10.29 -6.31 -1.13
N ASP A 48 11.33 -5.91 -0.42
CA ASP A 48 12.24 -6.83 0.24
C ASP A 48 11.81 -6.92 1.72
N SER A 49 11.42 -8.12 2.17
CA SER A 49 10.97 -8.36 3.54
C SER A 49 12.07 -8.13 4.58
N HIS A 50 13.33 -8.12 4.18
CA HIS A 50 14.50 -7.88 5.04
C HIS A 50 15.00 -6.43 4.97
N LEU A 51 14.73 -5.72 3.87
CA LEU A 51 15.15 -4.32 3.66
C LEU A 51 13.92 -3.40 3.54
N ASN A 52 13.24 -3.22 4.68
CA ASN A 52 12.09 -2.31 4.79
C ASN A 52 12.48 -0.96 5.40
N ASN A 53 13.60 -0.38 4.97
CA ASN A 53 13.97 0.98 5.38
C ASN A 53 14.55 1.78 4.21
N PRO A 54 13.81 2.75 3.65
CA PRO A 54 14.33 3.60 2.59
C PRO A 54 15.46 4.51 3.08
N LEU A 55 15.60 4.78 4.38
CA LEU A 55 16.59 5.75 4.86
C LEU A 55 18.03 5.20 4.89
N ASN A 56 18.22 3.89 5.09
CA ASN A 56 19.56 3.32 5.29
C ASN A 56 20.13 2.64 4.04
N ASP A 57 19.28 2.10 3.17
CA ASP A 57 19.71 1.29 2.04
C ASP A 57 19.24 1.81 0.67
N ALA A 58 18.63 3.01 0.61
CA ALA A 58 18.24 3.59 -0.67
C ALA A 58 19.45 4.13 -1.43
N GLU A 59 19.85 3.40 -2.47
CA GLU A 59 20.95 3.79 -3.33
C GLU A 59 20.61 4.91 -4.33
N THR A 60 19.31 5.16 -4.53
CA THR A 60 18.79 6.03 -5.60
C THR A 60 17.62 6.87 -5.12
N ILE A 61 17.42 8.06 -5.73
CA ILE A 61 16.32 8.96 -5.36
C ILE A 61 14.94 8.32 -5.58
N THR A 62 14.81 7.45 -6.59
CA THR A 62 13.59 6.68 -6.86
C THR A 62 13.33 5.62 -5.78
N GLY A 63 14.38 5.06 -5.16
CA GLY A 63 14.24 4.18 -3.99
C GLY A 63 13.64 4.91 -2.79
N LEU A 64 14.08 6.16 -2.55
CA LEU A 64 13.57 7.00 -1.46
C LEU A 64 12.12 7.47 -1.67
N THR A 65 11.78 7.82 -2.90
CA THR A 65 10.57 8.61 -3.21
C THR A 65 9.44 7.77 -3.78
N LEU A 66 9.76 6.73 -4.57
CA LEU A 66 8.78 5.83 -5.18
C LEU A 66 8.69 4.49 -4.45
N PHE A 67 9.60 4.20 -3.51
CA PHE A 67 9.64 2.98 -2.66
C PHE A 67 9.66 1.64 -3.41
N SER A 68 9.71 1.69 -4.75
CA SER A 68 9.44 0.56 -5.64
C SER A 68 10.69 0.13 -6.42
N GLU A 69 11.85 0.68 -6.05
CA GLU A 69 13.09 0.64 -6.81
C GLU A 69 14.31 0.62 -5.88
N ASN A 70 14.24 -0.09 -4.75
CA ASN A 70 15.45 -0.37 -3.97
C ASN A 70 16.23 -1.53 -4.59
N GLN A 71 16.59 -1.37 -5.86
CA GLN A 71 17.47 -2.26 -6.60
C GLN A 71 18.86 -1.63 -6.68
N ASP A 72 19.88 -2.47 -6.91
CA ASP A 72 21.24 -2.01 -7.13
C ASP A 72 21.30 -0.94 -8.25
N ARG A 73 22.15 0.06 -8.05
CA ARG A 73 22.43 1.19 -8.96
C ARG A 73 22.68 0.77 -10.41
N PHE A 74 23.18 -0.43 -10.67
CA PHE A 74 23.51 -0.86 -12.02
C PHE A 74 22.39 -1.65 -12.71
N SER A 75 21.43 -2.16 -11.96
CA SER A 75 20.25 -2.83 -12.53
C SER A 75 19.23 -1.81 -13.05
N ASN A 76 18.58 -2.11 -14.18
CA ASN A 76 17.47 -1.33 -14.75
C ASN A 76 17.70 0.20 -14.81
N SER A 77 18.95 0.63 -15.06
CA SER A 77 19.36 2.04 -14.98
C SER A 77 18.51 2.97 -15.82
N ASP A 78 18.14 2.54 -17.03
CA ASP A 78 17.43 3.38 -18.00
C ASP A 78 16.01 3.68 -17.53
N ALA A 79 15.28 2.65 -17.09
CA ALA A 79 13.94 2.79 -16.54
C ALA A 79 13.96 3.65 -15.27
N ARG A 80 15.00 3.51 -14.45
CA ARG A 80 15.16 4.30 -13.23
C ARG A 80 15.43 5.78 -13.51
N ILE A 81 16.29 6.10 -14.47
CA ILE A 81 16.56 7.48 -14.89
C ILE A 81 15.27 8.13 -15.40
N LEU A 82 14.49 7.43 -16.22
CA LEU A 82 13.20 7.93 -16.71
C LEU A 82 12.21 8.19 -15.57
N ARG A 83 12.13 7.28 -14.58
CA ARG A 83 11.28 7.48 -13.40
C ARG A 83 11.78 8.62 -12.51
N ALA A 84 13.10 8.81 -12.38
CA ALA A 84 13.68 9.91 -11.60
C ALA A 84 13.32 11.30 -12.16
N ALA A 85 13.08 11.39 -13.46
CA ALA A 85 12.61 12.61 -14.11
C ALA A 85 11.10 12.87 -13.91
N ASP A 86 10.36 11.92 -13.35
CA ASP A 86 8.93 12.10 -13.08
C ASP A 86 8.75 13.13 -11.93
N PRO A 87 7.88 14.15 -12.10
CA PRO A 87 7.66 15.17 -11.07
C PRO A 87 7.30 14.61 -9.68
N SER A 88 6.67 13.43 -9.59
CA SER A 88 6.34 12.76 -8.32
C SER A 88 7.55 12.42 -7.46
N VAL A 89 8.73 12.27 -8.07
CA VAL A 89 10.01 12.03 -7.38
C VAL A 89 10.52 13.27 -6.66
N SER A 90 10.15 14.47 -7.12
CA SER A 90 10.65 15.72 -6.53
C SER A 90 10.02 16.07 -5.17
N GLY A 91 8.93 15.40 -4.78
CA GLY A 91 8.11 15.79 -3.62
C GLY A 91 7.32 17.10 -3.81
N MET A 92 7.50 17.80 -4.94
CA MET A 92 6.78 19.03 -5.30
C MET A 92 5.63 18.79 -6.29
N ALA A 93 5.28 17.53 -6.51
CA ALA A 93 4.19 17.16 -7.40
C ALA A 93 2.82 17.58 -6.86
N ALA A 94 1.85 17.72 -7.75
CA ALA A 94 0.46 17.94 -7.35
C ALA A 94 -0.02 16.83 -6.41
N HIS A 95 -1.00 17.14 -5.55
CA HIS A 95 -1.51 16.25 -4.49
C HIS A 95 -1.88 14.83 -4.98
N ASP A 96 -2.26 14.69 -6.25
CA ASP A 96 -2.65 13.42 -6.89
C ASP A 96 -1.65 12.90 -7.93
N TYR A 97 -0.49 13.53 -8.06
CA TYR A 97 0.52 13.18 -9.05
C TYR A 97 1.58 12.26 -8.42
N GLY A 98 1.26 10.97 -8.40
CA GLY A 98 2.27 9.90 -8.49
C GLY A 98 2.49 8.98 -7.32
N VAL A 99 1.83 9.22 -6.19
CA VAL A 99 1.42 8.16 -5.25
C VAL A 99 -0.04 7.88 -5.54
N ALA A 100 -0.47 6.62 -5.62
CA ALA A 100 -1.80 6.18 -6.07
C ALA A 100 -3.00 7.02 -5.54
N GLY A 101 -3.26 8.19 -6.14
CA GLY A 101 -4.18 9.22 -5.64
C GLY A 101 -3.96 9.62 -4.17
N GLY A 102 -2.72 9.71 -3.70
CA GLY A 102 -2.42 9.96 -2.28
C GLY A 102 -2.73 8.78 -1.34
N LYS A 103 -3.06 7.60 -1.88
CA LYS A 103 -3.40 6.39 -1.09
C LYS A 103 -2.38 5.28 -1.35
N ALA A 104 -1.29 5.30 -0.60
CA ALA A 104 -0.17 4.38 -0.79
C ALA A 104 -0.42 2.97 -0.20
N PHE A 105 -1.50 2.77 0.55
CA PHE A 105 -1.77 1.51 1.25
C PHE A 105 -3.16 0.99 0.90
N LEU A 106 -3.25 -0.32 0.71
CA LEU A 106 -4.48 -1.06 0.45
C LEU A 106 -4.63 -2.13 1.51
N VAL A 107 -5.72 -2.07 2.27
CA VAL A 107 -6.12 -3.16 3.16
C VAL A 107 -7.15 -4.00 2.42
N THR A 108 -6.87 -5.29 2.27
CA THR A 108 -7.80 -6.27 1.72
C THR A 108 -8.26 -7.18 2.84
N VAL A 109 -9.56 -7.27 3.06
CA VAL A 109 -10.18 -8.13 4.07
C VAL A 109 -11.09 -9.12 3.38
N VAL A 110 -10.90 -10.40 3.62
CA VAL A 110 -11.80 -11.47 3.17
C VAL A 110 -12.50 -12.04 4.40
N THR A 111 -13.83 -12.02 4.41
CA THR A 111 -14.62 -12.45 5.56
C THR A 111 -15.99 -12.96 5.15
N THR A 112 -16.80 -13.42 6.10
CA THR A 112 -18.19 -13.80 5.86
C THR A 112 -19.08 -12.56 5.74
N ASP A 113 -20.25 -12.68 5.09
CA ASP A 113 -21.20 -11.57 4.99
C ASP A 113 -21.61 -11.00 6.37
N GLU A 114 -21.70 -11.86 7.39
CA GLU A 114 -22.06 -11.48 8.77
C GLU A 114 -21.05 -10.53 9.41
N LEU A 115 -19.76 -10.74 9.15
CA LEU A 115 -18.66 -9.93 9.72
C LEU A 115 -18.25 -8.79 8.79
N GLY A 116 -18.64 -8.83 7.52
CA GLY A 116 -18.29 -7.82 6.52
C GLY A 116 -18.70 -6.40 6.89
N GLU A 117 -19.89 -6.23 7.48
CA GLU A 117 -20.35 -4.89 7.87
C GLU A 117 -19.54 -4.31 9.04
N ARG A 118 -19.15 -5.16 10.01
CA ARG A 118 -18.27 -4.76 11.11
C ARG A 118 -16.87 -4.39 10.59
N ALA A 119 -16.33 -5.17 9.68
CA ALA A 119 -15.05 -4.87 9.04
C ALA A 119 -15.10 -3.53 8.29
N ALA A 120 -16.16 -3.27 7.52
CA ALA A 120 -16.36 -1.99 6.83
C ALA A 120 -16.45 -0.80 7.78
N GLN A 121 -17.10 -0.96 8.94
CA GLN A 121 -17.16 0.08 9.96
C GLN A 121 -15.79 0.40 10.55
N VAL A 122 -14.98 -0.61 10.86
CA VAL A 122 -13.61 -0.41 11.38
C VAL A 122 -12.73 0.27 10.33
N LEU A 123 -12.78 -0.18 9.08
CA LEU A 123 -12.00 0.43 7.99
C LEU A 123 -12.34 1.92 7.83
N ASN A 124 -13.64 2.28 7.84
CA ASN A 124 -14.07 3.68 7.78
C ASN A 124 -13.67 4.47 9.03
N LYS A 125 -13.79 3.88 10.23
CA LYS A 125 -13.40 4.52 11.51
C LYS A 125 -11.94 4.97 11.49
N HIS A 126 -11.05 4.18 10.88
CA HIS A 126 -9.63 4.51 10.72
C HIS A 126 -9.33 5.40 9.50
N GLY A 127 -10.36 5.82 8.76
CA GLY A 127 -10.24 6.72 7.61
C GLY A 127 -9.89 6.02 6.29
N GLY A 128 -10.16 4.72 6.18
CA GLY A 128 -10.07 3.99 4.92
C GLY A 128 -11.20 4.39 3.98
N ALA A 129 -10.88 4.52 2.69
CA ALA A 129 -11.89 4.69 1.65
C ALA A 129 -12.16 3.35 0.97
N LEU A 130 -13.40 2.87 1.08
CA LEU A 130 -13.90 1.62 0.50
C LEU A 130 -14.18 1.73 -0.99
#